data_AF-A0A353GUE5-F1
#
_entry.id   AF-A0A353GUE5-F1
#
_cell.length_a   1.000
_cell.length_b   1.000
_cell.length_c   1.000
_cell.angle_alpha   90.00
_cell.angle_beta   90.00
_cell.angle_gamma   90.00
#
_symmetry.space_group_name_H-M   'P 1'
#
loop_
_entity.id
_entity.type
_entity.pdbx_description
1 polymer ?
#
loop_
_entity_poly.entity_id
_entity_poly.type
_entity_poly.pdbx_seq_one_letter_code
_entity_poly.pdbx_strand_id
1 'polypeptide(L)'
;MIGKLLENGNQNFSDGSCVVGARGCLSRRNGEPILIDTGITRGTDVFKALALGANGVLVVRTVMAGLAAEEMEGVRKILCGTNEELRRVMSLTGSPDIQSVDHRVIWC
;
A
#
# COMPACT_ATOMS: atom_id res chain seq x y z
N MET A 1 16.86 -12.70 -25.52
CA MET A 1 16.48 -11.40 -24.90
C MET A 1 15.25 -11.57 -23.99
N ILE A 2 15.25 -12.61 -23.14
CA ILE A 2 14.13 -12.96 -22.22
C ILE A 2 14.71 -13.36 -20.84
N GLY A 3 15.94 -12.94 -20.54
CA GLY A 3 16.76 -13.46 -19.43
C GLY A 3 17.17 -12.43 -18.37
N LYS A 4 16.58 -11.22 -18.36
CA LYS A 4 16.93 -10.17 -17.38
C LYS A 4 15.78 -9.71 -16.47
N LEU A 5 14.59 -10.32 -16.59
CA LEU A 5 13.44 -9.98 -15.74
C LEU A 5 13.28 -10.89 -14.51
N LEU A 6 14.16 -11.88 -14.32
CA LEU A 6 14.09 -12.86 -13.24
C LEU A 6 15.31 -12.86 -12.28
N GLU A 7 16.22 -11.88 -12.38
CA GLU A 7 17.37 -11.77 -11.46
C GLU A 7 17.12 -10.83 -10.25
N ASN A 8 16.01 -10.07 -10.25
CA ASN A 8 15.65 -9.22 -9.11
C ASN A 8 14.71 -9.92 -8.11
N GLY A 9 14.50 -11.23 -8.25
CA GLY A 9 13.56 -12.03 -7.45
C GLY A 9 14.06 -12.42 -6.05
N ASN A 10 15.07 -11.76 -5.50
CA ASN A 10 15.60 -12.09 -4.18
C ASN A 10 16.08 -10.88 -3.36
N GLN A 11 15.34 -9.76 -3.45
CA GLN A 11 15.45 -8.72 -2.42
C GLN A 11 14.64 -9.18 -1.22
N ASN A 12 15.28 -10.03 -0.42
CA ASN A 12 14.84 -10.31 0.93
C ASN A 12 14.61 -8.96 1.62
N PHE A 13 13.42 -8.79 2.15
CA PHE A 13 13.04 -7.83 3.21
C PHE A 13 13.84 -8.15 4.50
N SER A 14 15.16 -8.36 4.41
CA SER A 14 16.04 -8.79 5.51
C SER A 14 16.44 -7.64 6.44
N ASP A 15 16.11 -6.42 6.05
CA ASP A 15 16.46 -5.21 6.76
C ASP A 15 15.15 -4.74 7.38
N GLY A 16 14.85 -5.18 8.61
CA GLY A 16 13.57 -5.00 9.31
C GLY A 16 13.12 -3.56 9.60
N SER A 17 13.25 -2.62 8.65
CA SER A 17 12.78 -1.24 8.70
C SER A 17 11.67 -1.01 7.68
N CYS A 18 10.54 -1.71 7.85
CA CYS A 18 9.26 -1.32 7.24
C CYS A 18 8.10 -1.85 8.08
N VAL A 19 8.28 -1.85 9.40
CA VAL A 19 7.19 -2.02 10.35
C VAL A 19 6.89 -0.63 10.88
N VAL A 20 5.66 -0.18 10.65
CA VAL A 20 5.07 1.11 11.01
C VAL A 20 5.71 1.70 12.28
N GLY A 21 6.47 2.79 12.11
CA GLY A 21 6.90 3.61 13.23
C GLY A 21 8.37 4.04 13.19
N ALA A 22 8.67 5.13 12.48
CA ALA A 22 9.58 6.13 13.01
C ALA A 22 9.48 7.43 12.20
N ARG A 23 9.02 8.49 12.86
CA ARG A 23 9.14 9.88 12.43
C ARG A 23 10.62 10.14 12.06
N GLY A 24 10.96 10.11 10.77
CA GLY A 24 12.29 10.47 10.27
C GLY A 24 13.13 9.36 9.61
N CYS A 25 12.74 8.08 9.64
CA CYS A 25 13.56 7.00 9.07
C CYS A 25 13.21 6.57 7.64
N LEU A 26 12.05 6.97 7.08
CA LEU A 26 11.80 6.91 5.63
C LEU A 26 12.57 8.04 4.92
N SER A 27 13.89 8.11 5.14
CA SER A 27 14.75 8.82 4.21
C SER A 27 14.79 7.96 2.96
N ARG A 28 14.23 8.45 1.85
CA ARG A 28 14.45 7.84 0.53
C ARG A 28 15.97 7.75 0.31
N ARG A 29 16.57 6.61 0.61
CA ARG A 29 17.87 6.25 0.06
C ARG A 29 17.62 6.09 -1.43
N ASN A 30 18.03 7.08 -2.22
CA ASN A 30 18.15 6.99 -3.69
C ASN A 30 16.86 6.91 -4.52
N GLY A 31 15.70 7.31 -3.98
CA GLY A 31 14.47 7.40 -4.78
C GLY A 31 13.76 6.07 -5.05
N GLU A 32 14.13 5.01 -4.32
CA GLU A 32 13.49 3.71 -4.40
C GLU A 32 12.05 3.76 -3.86
N PRO A 33 11.12 2.97 -4.45
CA PRO A 33 9.73 2.94 -4.02
C PRO A 33 9.58 2.23 -2.68
N ILE A 34 8.89 2.86 -1.74
CA ILE A 34 8.62 2.29 -0.42
C ILE A 34 7.25 1.61 -0.43
N LEU A 35 7.22 0.29 -0.25
CA LEU A 35 5.99 -0.49 -0.18
C LEU A 35 5.72 -0.92 1.26
N ILE A 36 4.46 -0.89 1.67
CA ILE A 36 4.02 -1.30 3.01
C ILE A 36 3.09 -2.52 2.93
N ASP A 37 3.38 -3.55 3.73
CA ASP A 37 2.52 -4.73 3.92
C ASP A 37 2.25 -4.95 5.41
N THR A 38 1.25 -4.27 5.95
CA THR A 38 0.93 -4.31 7.40
C THR A 38 -0.47 -4.85 7.65
N GLY A 39 -0.89 -5.87 6.89
CA GLY A 39 -2.24 -6.42 7.02
C GLY A 39 -3.33 -5.43 6.59
N ILE A 40 -3.07 -4.72 5.48
CA ILE A 40 -4.01 -3.76 4.89
C ILE A 40 -5.30 -4.49 4.53
N THR A 41 -6.42 -4.02 5.08
CA THR A 41 -7.74 -4.62 4.88
C THR A 41 -8.77 -3.60 4.38
N ARG A 42 -8.58 -2.31 4.68
CA ARG A 42 -9.49 -1.22 4.31
C ARG A 42 -8.80 -0.13 3.50
N GLY A 43 -9.57 0.62 2.73
CA GLY A 43 -9.08 1.78 1.97
C GLY A 43 -8.53 2.90 2.86
N THR A 44 -9.00 3.00 4.11
CA THR A 44 -8.47 3.94 5.12
C THR A 44 -7.05 3.59 5.56
N ASP A 45 -6.69 2.31 5.62
CA ASP A 45 -5.33 1.87 5.95
C ASP A 45 -4.37 2.20 4.80
N VAL A 46 -4.83 2.03 3.56
CA VAL A 46 -4.11 2.49 2.35
C VAL A 46 -3.84 3.99 2.44
N PHE A 47 -4.86 4.78 2.75
CA PHE A 47 -4.75 6.22 2.86
C PHE A 47 -3.74 6.67 3.92
N LYS A 48 -3.74 6.02 5.10
CA LYS A 48 -2.74 6.30 6.15
C LYS A 48 -1.33 5.91 5.73
N ALA A 49 -1.15 4.76 5.07
CA ALA A 49 0.14 4.33 4.57
C ALA A 49 0.72 5.34 3.55
N LEU A 50 -0.12 5.83 2.64
CA LEU A 50 0.25 6.88 1.68
C LEU A 50 0.62 8.18 2.39
N ALA A 51 -0.17 8.62 3.37
CA ALA A 51 0.10 9.82 4.16
C ALA A 51 1.40 9.73 4.97
N LEU A 52 1.83 8.52 5.34
CA LEU A 52 3.11 8.25 5.99
C LEU A 52 4.31 8.22 5.02
N GLY A 53 4.06 8.35 3.71
CA GLY A 53 5.10 8.41 2.68
C GLY A 53 5.34 7.11 1.92
N ALA A 54 4.42 6.14 1.99
CA ALA A 54 4.48 4.95 1.14
C ALA A 54 4.20 5.30 -0.33
N ASN A 55 4.91 4.64 -1.25
CA ASN A 55 4.62 4.67 -2.68
C ASN A 55 3.47 3.73 -3.07
N GLY A 56 3.21 2.72 -2.26
CA GLY A 56 2.17 1.73 -2.50
C GLY A 56 2.03 0.78 -1.32
N VAL A 57 0.97 -0.03 -1.37
CA VAL A 57 0.66 -1.00 -0.34
C VAL A 57 0.40 -2.37 -0.95
N LEU A 58 0.70 -3.40 -0.18
CA LEU A 58 0.44 -4.78 -0.55
C LEU A 58 -0.77 -5.29 0.23
N VAL A 59 -1.69 -5.95 -0.48
CA VAL A 59 -2.92 -6.53 0.08
C VAL A 59 -2.87 -8.04 -0.17
N VAL A 60 -2.14 -8.76 0.67
CA VAL A 60 -1.87 -10.19 0.42
C VAL A 60 -2.90 -11.09 1.11
N ARG A 61 -3.01 -11.00 2.44
CA ARG A 61 -3.87 -11.91 3.23
C ARG A 61 -5.35 -11.80 2.85
N THR A 62 -5.83 -10.58 2.64
CA THR A 62 -7.22 -10.30 2.28
C THR A 62 -7.54 -10.86 0.89
N VAL A 63 -6.63 -10.67 -0.08
CA VAL A 63 -6.75 -11.24 -1.43
C VAL A 63 -6.75 -12.77 -1.40
N MET A 64 -5.88 -13.40 -0.60
CA MET A 64 -5.88 -14.86 -0.44
C MET A 64 -7.20 -15.38 0.16
N ALA A 65 -7.79 -14.66 1.12
CA ALA A 65 -9.09 -15.01 1.68
C ALA A 65 -10.22 -14.88 0.63
N GLY A 66 -10.18 -13.84 -0.21
CA GLY A 66 -11.12 -13.68 -1.32
C GLY A 66 -10.99 -14.79 -2.37
N LEU A 67 -9.76 -15.17 -2.68
CA LEU A 67 -9.47 -16.27 -3.61
C LEU A 67 -10.02 -17.60 -3.09
N ALA A 68 -9.89 -17.87 -1.79
CA ALA A 68 -10.42 -19.08 -1.17
C ALA A 68 -11.96 -19.10 -1.11
N ALA A 69 -12.61 -17.93 -1.04
CA ALA A 69 -14.07 -17.83 -0.89
C ALA A 69 -14.82 -17.85 -2.22
N GLU A 70 -14.37 -17.05 -3.19
CA GLU A 70 -15.07 -16.84 -4.48
C GLU A 70 -14.08 -16.72 -5.65
N GLU A 71 -12.90 -17.32 -5.53
CA GLU A 71 -11.85 -17.31 -6.56
C GLU A 71 -11.55 -15.89 -7.07
N MET A 72 -11.58 -15.68 -8.39
CA MET A 72 -11.30 -14.38 -9.01
C MET A 72 -12.33 -13.30 -8.63
N GLU A 73 -13.58 -13.67 -8.43
CA GLU A 73 -14.64 -12.70 -8.11
C GLU A 73 -14.45 -12.14 -6.69
N GLY A 74 -14.04 -13.00 -5.75
CA GLY A 74 -13.70 -12.59 -4.39
C GLY A 74 -12.52 -11.61 -4.36
N VAL A 75 -11.47 -11.89 -5.15
CA VAL A 75 -10.33 -10.97 -5.30
C VAL A 75 -10.78 -9.63 -5.90
N ARG A 76 -11.61 -9.66 -6.95
CA ARG A 76 -12.14 -8.45 -7.58
C ARG A 76 -12.93 -7.59 -6.59
N LYS A 77 -13.85 -8.20 -5.83
CA LYS A 77 -14.66 -7.49 -4.82
C LYS A 77 -13.80 -6.79 -3.79
N ILE A 78 -12.75 -7.45 -3.30
CA ILE A 78 -11.84 -6.89 -2.30
C ILE A 78 -11.05 -5.71 -2.86
N LEU A 79 -10.45 -5.87 -4.05
CA LEU A 79 -9.66 -4.79 -4.67
C LEU A 79 -10.54 -3.59 -5.07
N CYS A 80 -11.69 -3.84 -5.69
CA CYS A 80 -12.64 -2.78 -6.03
C CYS A 80 -13.20 -2.08 -4.79
N GLY A 81 -13.62 -2.82 -3.77
CA GLY A 81 -14.14 -2.26 -2.53
C GLY A 81 -13.09 -1.41 -1.79
N THR A 82 -11.84 -1.89 -1.74
CA THR A 82 -10.73 -1.13 -1.14
C THR A 82 -10.46 0.17 -1.91
N ASN A 83 -10.49 0.13 -3.24
CA ASN A 83 -10.31 1.31 -4.08
C ASN A 83 -11.47 2.32 -3.95
N GLU A 84 -12.71 1.86 -3.85
CA GLU A 84 -13.87 2.72 -3.62
C GLU A 84 -13.81 3.40 -2.26
N GLU A 85 -13.42 2.66 -1.22
CA GLU A 85 -13.22 3.21 0.13
C GLU A 85 -12.08 4.24 0.13
N LEU A 86 -10.95 3.95 -0.52
CA LEU A 86 -9.84 4.90 -0.67
C LEU A 86 -10.31 6.19 -1.37
N ARG A 87 -11.02 6.07 -2.51
CA ARG A 87 -11.55 7.23 -3.24
C ARG A 87 -12.51 8.06 -2.39
N ARG A 88 -13.33 7.40 -1.57
CA ARG A 88 -14.25 8.06 -0.64
C ARG A 88 -13.49 8.85 0.42
N VAL A 89 -12.46 8.27 1.03
CA VAL A 89 -11.61 8.94 2.02
C VAL A 89 -10.91 10.14 1.38
N MET A 90 -10.28 9.98 0.22
CA MET A 90 -9.63 11.06 -0.51
C MET A 90 -10.59 12.22 -0.83
N SER A 91 -11.85 11.90 -1.15
CA SER A 91 -12.89 12.91 -1.41
C SER A 91 -13.30 13.66 -0.14
N LEU A 92 -13.33 12.97 1.01
CA LEU A 92 -13.66 13.58 2.31
C LEU A 92 -12.52 14.43 2.88
N THR A 93 -11.27 14.04 2.62
CA THR A 93 -10.08 14.78 3.08
C THR A 93 -9.64 15.88 2.12
N GLY A 94 -10.29 15.99 0.95
CA GLY A 94 -9.95 16.99 -0.06
C GLY A 94 -8.62 16.72 -0.77
N SER A 95 -8.22 15.46 -0.89
CA SER A 95 -6.99 15.02 -1.57
C SER A 95 -7.32 14.63 -3.03
N PRO A 96 -7.10 15.51 -4.02
CA PRO A 96 -7.51 15.26 -5.41
C PRO A 96 -6.71 14.15 -6.10
N ASP A 97 -5.49 13.87 -5.62
CA ASP A 97 -4.57 12.91 -6.22
C ASP A 97 -3.75 12.19 -5.14
N ILE A 98 -3.07 11.12 -5.52
CA ILE A 98 -2.32 10.29 -4.57
C ILE A 98 -1.02 10.95 -4.09
N GLN A 99 -0.48 11.91 -4.84
CA GLN A 99 0.72 12.67 -4.50
C GLN A 99 0.42 13.82 -3.53
N SER A 100 -0.84 14.30 -3.48
CA SER A 100 -1.29 15.30 -2.52
C SER A 100 -1.65 14.73 -1.14
N VAL A 101 -1.55 13.42 -0.95
CA VAL A 101 -1.74 12.79 0.37
C VAL A 101 -0.47 12.98 1.21
N ASP A 102 -0.57 13.81 2.24
CA ASP A 102 0.55 14.11 3.15
C ASP A 102 0.16 13.84 4.62
N HIS A 103 1.16 13.67 5.49
CA HIS A 103 0.98 13.36 6.93
C HIS A 103 0.01 14.27 7.71
N ARG A 104 -0.28 15.49 7.25
CA ARG A 104 -1.22 16.44 7.86
C ARG A 104 -2.63 15.87 7.95
N VAL A 105 -3.03 15.02 7.01
CA VAL A 105 -4.38 14.42 6.96
C VAL A 105 -4.64 13.44 8.11
N ILE A 106 -3.60 12.97 8.81
CA ILE A 106 -3.72 11.98 9.89
C ILE A 106 -4.19 12.64 11.20
N TRP A 107 -3.94 13.94 11.37
CA TRP A 107 -4.13 14.66 12.64
C TRP A 107 -5.26 15.70 12.59
N CYS A 108 -6.07 15.67 11.53
CA CYS A 108 -7.22 16.57 11.35
C CYS A 108 -8.45 16.10 12.12
#